data_AF-A0A4R3KB02-F1
#
_entry.id   AF-A0A4R3KB02-F1
#
_cell.length_a   1.000
_cell.length_b   1.000
_cell.length_c   1.000
_cell.angle_alpha   90.00
_cell.angle_beta   90.00
_cell.angle_gamma   90.00
#
_symmetry.space_group_name_H-M   'P 1'
#
loop_
_entity.id
_entity.type
_entity.pdbx_description
1 polymer ?
#
loop_
_entity_poly.entity_id
_entity_poly.type
_entity_poly.pdbx_seq_one_letter_code
_entity_poly.pdbx_strand_id
1 'polypeptide(L)'
;MERNLLVGNGINIQFGGKDVYSGCATMNRVVENIKAGKYTALAENSLSTEEQLEFLEGLVNVINQIRGKKLRGNAEGLFMVMELDRISRTYPERSNVLSVFLEDYFLAFEIFNNGFRAEDGEEQSEKFRKIGFAFLRQMIVDGIYNNGEINNVYKNFYPGMNKYLNRFSNIFTTNYDYNLESTLGSSERICHLHGEFSKLAPEYSNTSLYYQEHKQECKKLISNMIHGMEQCYSDAVMSWSWLDKYGELIESETKYKESLFKSIGGQLEVVGLAPANDEHLFLLISTNPKIKSVVYYYHNDEERNELPHHIKKPVTYKKAEKLWDSLK
;
A
#
# COMPACT_ATOMS: atom_id res chain seq x y z
N MET A 1 -25.06 -13.87 -12.71
CA MET A 1 -23.88 -13.14 -13.19
C MET A 1 -22.90 -13.06 -12.03
N GLU A 2 -21.66 -13.49 -12.22
CA GLU A 2 -20.60 -13.40 -11.22
C GLU A 2 -20.44 -11.95 -10.73
N ARG A 3 -20.34 -11.76 -9.41
CA ARG A 3 -20.14 -10.47 -8.77
C ARG A 3 -18.91 -10.54 -7.89
N ASN A 4 -17.99 -9.61 -8.10
CA ASN A 4 -16.73 -9.50 -7.38
C ASN A 4 -16.65 -8.12 -6.72
N LEU A 5 -15.90 -8.03 -5.62
CA LEU A 5 -15.68 -6.78 -4.88
C LEU A 5 -14.17 -6.54 -4.75
N LEU A 6 -13.73 -5.30 -4.96
CA LEU A 6 -12.40 -4.81 -4.61
C LEU A 6 -12.54 -3.70 -3.58
N VAL A 7 -11.89 -3.87 -2.43
CA VAL A 7 -11.97 -2.97 -1.28
C VAL A 7 -10.61 -2.31 -1.03
N GLY A 8 -10.58 -0.98 -0.97
CA GLY A 8 -9.43 -0.21 -0.52
C GLY A 8 -9.60 0.36 0.89
N ASN A 9 -8.63 1.16 1.32
CA ASN A 9 -8.54 1.69 2.69
C ASN A 9 -9.65 2.70 3.03
N GLY A 10 -10.41 3.19 2.05
CA GLY A 10 -11.55 4.06 2.28
C GLY A 10 -12.60 3.45 3.22
N ILE A 11 -12.71 2.11 3.30
CA ILE A 11 -13.58 1.46 4.29
C ILE A 11 -13.08 1.69 5.73
N ASN A 12 -11.77 1.59 5.96
CA ASN A 12 -11.15 1.81 7.26
C ASN A 12 -11.27 3.28 7.68
N ILE A 13 -11.11 4.20 6.73
CA ILE A 13 -11.34 5.63 6.96
C ILE A 13 -12.80 5.91 7.31
N GLN A 14 -13.75 5.30 6.59
CA GLN A 14 -15.17 5.51 6.80
C GLN A 14 -15.64 5.06 8.19
N PHE A 15 -15.22 3.87 8.64
CA PHE A 15 -15.73 3.26 9.86
C PHE A 15 -14.77 3.38 11.06
N GLY A 16 -13.49 3.61 10.81
CA GLY A 16 -12.46 3.83 11.83
C GLY A 16 -12.13 5.31 12.07
N GLY A 17 -12.55 6.20 11.17
CA GLY A 17 -12.38 7.65 11.28
C GLY A 17 -11.19 8.19 10.50
N LYS A 18 -11.41 9.33 9.84
CA LYS A 18 -10.39 10.04 9.03
C LYS A 18 -9.20 10.49 9.87
N ASP A 19 -9.44 10.93 11.10
CA ASP A 19 -8.40 11.40 12.01
C ASP A 19 -7.54 10.25 12.58
N VAL A 20 -7.90 9.00 12.29
CA VAL A 20 -7.20 7.80 12.76
C VAL A 20 -6.53 7.02 11.63
N TYR A 21 -7.21 6.83 10.49
CA TYR A 21 -6.76 5.94 9.41
C TYR A 21 -6.50 6.64 8.06
N SER A 22 -6.52 7.98 8.01
CA SER A 22 -6.00 8.69 6.84
C SER A 22 -4.47 8.59 6.75
N GLY A 23 -3.89 8.81 5.56
CA GLY A 23 -2.44 8.85 5.39
C GLY A 23 -1.75 9.87 6.31
N CYS A 24 -2.38 11.04 6.52
CA CYS A 24 -1.91 12.06 7.47
C CYS A 24 -1.88 11.52 8.91
N ALA A 25 -2.95 10.85 9.36
CA ALA A 25 -3.02 10.27 10.70
C ALA A 25 -1.98 9.15 10.90
N THR A 26 -1.77 8.32 9.87
CA THR A 26 -0.71 7.31 9.83
C THR A 26 0.67 7.94 9.97
N MET A 27 1.00 8.96 9.17
CA MET A 27 2.30 9.61 9.26
C MET A 27 2.50 10.35 10.57
N ASN A 28 1.44 10.91 11.16
CA ASN A 28 1.52 11.51 12.49
C ASN A 28 1.89 10.45 13.53
N ARG A 29 1.27 9.26 13.45
CA ARG A 29 1.61 8.13 14.32
C ARG A 29 3.05 7.65 14.11
N VAL A 30 3.53 7.60 12.87
CA VAL A 30 4.94 7.29 12.56
C VAL A 30 5.88 8.28 13.26
N VAL A 31 5.62 9.58 13.12
CA VAL A 31 6.43 10.64 13.77
C VAL A 31 6.43 10.51 15.29
N GLU A 32 5.27 10.28 15.91
CA GLU A 32 5.19 10.10 17.37
C GLU A 32 5.88 8.82 17.83
N ASN A 33 5.81 7.73 17.05
CA ASN A 33 6.53 6.49 17.33
C ASN A 33 8.06 6.67 17.21
N ILE A 34 8.53 7.47 16.25
CA ILE A 34 9.95 7.84 16.15
C ILE A 34 10.38 8.60 17.41
N LYS A 35 9.64 9.66 17.80
CA LYS A 35 9.96 10.46 18.99
C LYS A 35 9.95 9.62 20.28
N ALA A 36 9.11 8.59 20.34
CA ALA A 36 9.07 7.66 21.46
C ALA A 36 10.20 6.61 21.44
N GLY A 37 11.07 6.61 20.42
CA GLY A 37 12.17 5.65 20.26
C GLY A 37 11.73 4.26 19.79
N LYS A 38 10.47 4.08 19.34
CA LYS A 38 9.93 2.77 18.95
C LYS A 38 10.72 2.13 17.80
N TYR A 39 11.24 2.94 16.89
CA TYR A 39 11.89 2.46 15.66
C TYR A 39 13.43 2.46 15.71
N THR A 40 14.05 2.88 16.83
CA THR A 40 15.50 2.83 16.99
C THR A 40 16.06 1.42 16.83
N ALA A 41 15.36 0.41 17.35
CA ALA A 41 15.75 -0.98 17.17
C ALA A 41 15.55 -1.48 15.72
N LEU A 42 14.57 -0.97 14.97
CA LEU A 42 14.39 -1.32 13.56
C LEU A 42 15.56 -0.81 12.70
N ALA A 43 16.14 0.32 13.08
CA ALA A 43 17.35 0.85 12.48
C ALA A 43 18.63 0.19 13.03
N GLU A 44 18.56 -0.95 13.71
CA GLU A 44 19.70 -1.62 14.38
C GLU A 44 20.48 -0.69 15.33
N ASN A 45 19.81 0.32 15.92
CA ASN A 45 20.40 1.40 16.73
C ASN A 45 21.43 2.27 15.97
N SER A 46 21.44 2.22 14.64
CA SER A 46 22.33 3.03 13.80
C SER A 46 21.81 4.45 13.56
N LEU A 47 20.52 4.70 13.77
CA LEU A 47 19.89 6.01 13.63
C LEU A 47 19.24 6.43 14.94
N SER A 48 19.64 7.60 15.45
CA SER A 48 18.96 8.30 16.53
C SER A 48 17.54 8.72 16.14
N THR A 49 16.73 9.12 17.12
CA THR A 49 15.38 9.63 16.88
C THR A 49 15.39 10.89 16.02
N GLU A 50 16.39 11.74 16.20
CA GLU A 50 16.61 12.96 15.43
C GLU A 50 16.96 12.63 13.97
N GLU A 51 17.91 11.71 13.73
CA GLU A 51 18.29 11.29 12.37
C GLU A 51 17.13 10.61 11.62
N GLN A 52 16.26 9.88 12.32
CA GLN A 52 15.06 9.29 11.71
C GLN A 52 14.03 10.36 11.30
N LEU A 53 13.90 11.44 12.07
CA LEU A 53 13.04 12.57 11.69
C LEU A 53 13.65 13.36 10.52
N GLU A 54 14.96 13.65 10.59
CA GLU A 54 15.70 14.30 9.51
C GLU A 54 15.63 13.49 8.20
N PHE A 55 15.63 12.16 8.29
CA PHE A 55 15.42 11.28 7.16
C PHE A 55 14.07 11.53 6.47
N LEU A 56 12.96 11.57 7.22
CA LEU A 56 11.63 11.87 6.67
C LEU A 56 11.55 13.29 6.11
N GLU A 57 12.13 14.28 6.80
CA GLU A 57 12.18 15.67 6.33
C GLU A 57 13.01 15.81 5.04
N GLY A 58 14.11 15.04 4.92
CA GLY A 58 14.91 14.93 3.72
C GLY A 58 14.10 14.44 2.52
N LEU A 59 13.26 13.41 2.72
CA LEU A 59 12.36 12.91 1.67
C LEU A 59 11.29 13.94 1.29
N VAL A 60 10.74 14.69 2.25
CA VAL A 60 9.83 15.81 1.95
C VAL A 60 10.53 16.90 1.13
N ASN A 61 11.80 17.19 1.42
CA ASN A 61 12.58 18.14 0.61
C ASN A 61 12.77 17.61 -0.82
N VAL A 62 12.97 16.31 -1.01
CA VAL A 62 13.01 15.68 -2.34
C VAL A 62 11.67 15.88 -3.07
N ILE A 63 10.53 15.66 -2.41
CA ILE A 63 9.19 15.95 -2.98
C ILE A 63 9.08 17.41 -3.44
N ASN A 64 9.50 18.36 -2.60
CA ASN A 64 9.48 19.79 -2.96
C ASN A 64 10.39 20.11 -4.16
N GLN A 65 11.54 19.42 -4.29
CA GLN A 65 12.45 19.56 -5.44
C GLN A 65 11.88 18.93 -6.71
N ILE A 66 11.22 17.77 -6.63
CA ILE A 66 10.48 17.15 -7.75
C ILE A 66 9.37 18.11 -8.20
N ARG A 67 8.62 18.69 -7.25
CA ARG A 67 7.60 19.70 -7.54
C ARG A 67 8.16 20.91 -8.28
N GLY A 68 9.35 21.36 -7.88
CA GLY A 68 10.14 22.40 -8.56
C GLY A 68 10.80 21.95 -9.87
N LYS A 69 10.55 20.73 -10.34
CA LYS A 69 11.10 20.12 -11.58
C LYS A 69 12.63 20.03 -11.62
N LYS A 70 13.28 19.94 -10.45
CA LYS A 70 14.76 19.94 -10.33
C LYS A 70 15.40 18.56 -10.48
N LEU A 71 14.64 17.49 -10.22
CA LEU A 71 15.19 16.13 -10.08
C LEU A 71 14.81 15.18 -11.24
N ARG A 72 14.33 15.73 -12.36
CA ARG A 72 13.95 14.91 -13.53
C ARG A 72 15.12 14.10 -14.09
N GLY A 73 16.35 14.59 -13.96
CA GLY A 73 17.56 13.90 -14.41
C GLY A 73 17.89 12.62 -13.64
N ASN A 74 17.33 12.44 -12.44
CA ASN A 74 17.54 11.25 -11.60
C ASN A 74 16.49 10.16 -11.89
N ALA A 75 15.56 10.40 -12.83
CA ALA A 75 14.49 9.48 -13.13
C ALA A 75 14.92 8.39 -14.12
N GLU A 76 14.49 7.16 -13.87
CA GLU A 76 14.81 6.01 -14.69
C GLU A 76 13.60 5.51 -15.46
N GLY A 77 13.68 5.64 -16.79
CA GLY A 77 12.60 5.23 -17.68
C GLY A 77 11.39 6.16 -17.67
N LEU A 78 10.48 5.92 -18.61
CA LEU A 78 9.32 6.78 -18.84
C LEU A 78 8.32 6.77 -17.66
N PHE A 79 8.17 5.62 -16.99
CA PHE A 79 7.20 5.47 -15.90
C PHE A 79 7.54 6.36 -14.70
N MET A 80 8.79 6.34 -14.24
CA MET A 80 9.24 7.20 -13.14
C MET A 80 9.09 8.69 -13.51
N VAL A 81 9.44 9.05 -14.76
CA VAL A 81 9.25 10.41 -15.27
C VAL A 81 7.79 10.86 -15.20
N MET A 82 6.85 9.99 -15.55
CA MET A 82 5.41 10.28 -15.45
C MET A 82 4.97 10.50 -13.99
N GLU A 83 5.50 9.72 -13.05
CA GLU A 83 5.22 9.90 -11.63
C GLU A 83 5.80 11.21 -11.08
N LEU A 84 6.99 11.63 -11.52
CA LEU A 84 7.51 12.97 -11.18
C LEU A 84 6.62 14.08 -11.73
N ASP A 85 6.12 13.93 -12.95
CA ASP A 85 5.19 14.89 -13.55
C ASP A 85 3.85 14.91 -12.80
N ARG A 86 3.37 13.78 -12.26
CA ARG A 86 2.22 13.73 -11.34
C ARG A 86 2.52 14.52 -10.06
N ILE A 87 3.61 14.21 -9.35
CA ILE A 87 4.01 14.93 -8.13
C ILE A 87 4.08 16.44 -8.39
N SER A 88 4.62 16.83 -9.55
CA SER A 88 4.73 18.24 -9.94
C SER A 88 3.40 18.97 -10.12
N ARG A 89 2.29 18.25 -10.26
CA ARG A 89 0.94 18.82 -10.35
C ARG A 89 0.16 18.68 -9.05
N THR A 90 0.45 17.65 -8.26
CA THR A 90 -0.27 17.30 -7.03
C THR A 90 0.12 18.16 -5.83
N TYR A 91 1.41 18.39 -5.61
CA TYR A 91 1.89 18.97 -4.36
C TYR A 91 1.98 20.50 -4.38
N PRO A 92 1.81 21.17 -3.23
CA PRO A 92 2.14 22.59 -3.08
C PRO A 92 3.67 22.80 -3.13
N GLU A 93 4.10 24.07 -3.20
CA GLU A 93 5.54 24.41 -3.20
C GLU A 93 6.29 23.97 -1.94
N ARG A 94 5.57 23.88 -0.81
CA ARG A 94 6.10 23.45 0.48
C ARG A 94 5.18 22.42 1.10
N SER A 95 5.65 21.18 1.12
CA SER A 95 5.02 20.05 1.81
C SER A 95 5.64 19.86 3.20
N ASN A 96 4.98 19.06 4.03
CA ASN A 96 5.49 18.60 5.33
C ASN A 96 5.29 17.08 5.45
N VAL A 97 5.84 16.48 6.51
CA VAL A 97 5.83 15.03 6.73
C VAL A 97 4.40 14.43 6.76
N LEU A 98 3.40 15.21 7.18
CA LEU A 98 2.02 14.73 7.28
C LEU A 98 1.23 14.91 5.99
N SER A 99 1.72 15.71 5.04
CA SER A 99 1.00 16.03 3.80
C SER A 99 1.41 15.17 2.60
N VAL A 100 2.51 14.43 2.69
CA VAL A 100 3.00 13.54 1.62
C VAL A 100 2.24 12.22 1.64
N PHE A 101 1.77 11.77 0.47
CA PHE A 101 1.12 10.48 0.30
C PHE A 101 2.11 9.35 0.62
N LEU A 102 1.60 8.28 1.23
CA LEU A 102 2.45 7.23 1.82
C LEU A 102 3.41 6.60 0.80
N GLU A 103 2.96 6.35 -0.43
CA GLU A 103 3.78 5.74 -1.47
C GLU A 103 4.81 6.71 -2.07
N ASP A 104 4.55 8.02 -2.03
CA ASP A 104 5.45 9.04 -2.57
C ASP A 104 6.76 9.17 -1.79
N TYR A 105 6.79 8.69 -0.53
CA TYR A 105 8.04 8.54 0.23
C TYR A 105 9.03 7.58 -0.41
N PHE A 106 8.56 6.47 -1.00
CA PHE A 106 9.45 5.52 -1.67
C PHE A 106 9.99 6.11 -2.97
N LEU A 107 9.15 6.77 -3.75
CA LEU A 107 9.60 7.44 -4.97
C LEU A 107 10.60 8.56 -4.65
N ALA A 108 10.38 9.34 -3.59
CA ALA A 108 11.34 10.32 -3.11
C ALA A 108 12.67 9.68 -2.72
N PHE A 109 12.64 8.55 -1.98
CA PHE A 109 13.85 7.83 -1.61
C PHE A 109 14.60 7.33 -2.83
N GLU A 110 13.90 6.75 -3.80
CA GLU A 110 14.50 6.23 -5.02
C GLU A 110 15.13 7.32 -5.88
N ILE A 111 14.45 8.45 -6.07
CA ILE A 111 15.01 9.60 -6.80
C ILE A 111 16.25 10.17 -6.12
N PHE A 112 16.25 10.21 -4.79
CA PHE A 112 17.41 10.60 -4.01
C PHE A 112 18.56 9.62 -4.23
N ASN A 113 18.31 8.32 -4.06
CA ASN A 113 19.30 7.25 -4.23
C ASN A 113 19.92 7.24 -5.64
N ASN A 114 19.08 7.39 -6.68
CA ASN A 114 19.54 7.46 -8.08
C ASN A 114 20.48 8.65 -8.34
N GLY A 115 20.38 9.73 -7.55
CA GLY A 115 21.28 10.87 -7.63
C GLY A 115 22.74 10.54 -7.31
N PHE A 116 23.00 9.48 -6.54
CA PHE A 116 24.34 9.04 -6.14
C PHE A 116 24.81 7.78 -6.89
N ARG A 117 23.96 7.20 -7.75
CA ARG A 117 24.24 5.94 -8.46
C ARG A 117 25.55 5.95 -9.26
N ALA A 118 25.92 7.09 -9.84
CA ALA A 118 27.16 7.22 -10.58
C ALA A 118 28.43 7.13 -9.71
N GLU A 119 28.33 7.54 -8.44
CA GLU A 119 29.41 7.52 -7.45
C GLU A 119 29.47 6.18 -6.72
N ASP A 120 28.31 5.67 -6.30
CA ASP A 120 28.19 4.42 -5.52
C ASP A 120 28.34 3.16 -6.38
N GLY A 121 27.99 3.24 -7.66
CA GLY A 121 27.85 2.09 -8.54
C GLY A 121 26.58 1.28 -8.26
N GLU A 122 26.29 0.35 -9.16
CA GLU A 122 25.02 -0.39 -9.22
C GLU A 122 24.72 -1.20 -7.96
N GLU A 123 25.67 -2.01 -7.52
CA GLU A 123 25.48 -2.95 -6.40
C GLU A 123 25.20 -2.20 -5.09
N GLN A 124 25.94 -1.11 -4.84
CA GLN A 124 25.80 -0.32 -3.62
C GLN A 124 24.52 0.52 -3.64
N SER A 125 24.18 1.12 -4.78
CA SER A 125 22.92 1.84 -5.00
C SER A 125 21.71 0.93 -4.72
N GLU A 126 21.70 -0.30 -5.26
CA GLU A 126 20.61 -1.26 -5.02
C GLU A 126 20.54 -1.71 -3.56
N LYS A 127 21.69 -1.87 -2.91
CA LYS A 127 21.73 -2.18 -1.47
C LYS A 127 21.11 -1.07 -0.63
N PHE A 128 21.44 0.20 -0.89
CA PHE A 128 20.85 1.33 -0.18
C PHE A 128 19.35 1.48 -0.45
N ARG A 129 18.93 1.30 -1.71
CA ARG A 129 17.51 1.19 -2.09
C ARG A 129 16.76 0.20 -1.21
N LYS A 130 17.25 -1.05 -1.13
CA LYS A 130 16.60 -2.12 -0.36
C LYS A 130 16.51 -1.80 1.13
N ILE A 131 17.58 -1.27 1.73
CA ILE A 131 17.60 -0.89 3.15
C ILE A 131 16.60 0.24 3.43
N GLY A 132 16.62 1.31 2.62
CA GLY A 132 15.72 2.44 2.78
C GLY A 132 14.25 2.07 2.59
N PHE A 133 13.95 1.26 1.58
CA PHE A 133 12.59 0.76 1.33
C PHE A 133 12.12 -0.14 2.47
N ALA A 134 12.97 -1.04 2.98
CA ALA A 134 12.62 -1.88 4.12
C ALA A 134 12.29 -1.02 5.35
N PHE A 135 13.12 -0.03 5.68
CA PHE A 135 12.90 0.81 6.85
C PHE A 135 11.63 1.69 6.71
N LEU A 136 11.42 2.32 5.55
CA LEU A 136 10.20 3.09 5.27
C LEU A 136 8.95 2.21 5.36
N ARG A 137 8.97 1.02 4.75
CA ARG A 137 7.86 0.07 4.80
C ARG A 137 7.56 -0.33 6.24
N GLN A 138 8.57 -0.73 7.02
CA GLN A 138 8.39 -1.14 8.42
C GLN A 138 7.72 -0.04 9.26
N MET A 139 8.22 1.21 9.16
CA MET A 139 7.65 2.33 9.90
C MET A 139 6.19 2.59 9.50
N ILE A 140 5.91 2.69 8.19
CA ILE A 140 4.58 3.09 7.74
C ILE A 140 3.56 1.95 7.91
N VAL A 141 3.94 0.69 7.68
CA VAL A 141 3.09 -0.48 7.95
C VAL A 141 2.74 -0.57 9.42
N ASP A 142 3.69 -0.38 10.35
CA ASP A 142 3.40 -0.29 11.79
C ASP A 142 2.50 0.90 12.13
N GLY A 143 2.72 2.04 11.46
CA GLY A 143 1.84 3.19 11.49
C GLY A 143 0.40 2.80 11.13
N ILE A 144 0.18 2.09 10.03
CA ILE A 144 -1.17 1.65 9.61
C ILE A 144 -1.73 0.63 10.61
N TYR A 145 -0.91 -0.32 11.08
CA TYR A 145 -1.28 -1.36 12.03
C TYR A 145 -1.87 -0.78 13.33
N ASN A 146 -1.36 0.37 13.77
CA ASN A 146 -1.88 1.11 14.92
C ASN A 146 -2.02 0.23 16.17
N ASN A 147 -0.94 -0.49 16.53
CA ASN A 147 -0.91 -1.43 17.66
C ASN A 147 -2.03 -2.50 17.60
N GLY A 148 -2.49 -2.86 16.41
CA GLY A 148 -3.54 -3.87 16.19
C GLY A 148 -4.96 -3.30 16.18
N GLU A 149 -5.16 -2.04 16.56
CA GLU A 149 -6.50 -1.44 16.65
C GLU A 149 -7.20 -1.34 15.29
N ILE A 150 -6.46 -1.31 14.19
CA ILE A 150 -7.06 -1.37 12.85
C ILE A 150 -7.94 -2.61 12.63
N ASN A 151 -7.62 -3.73 13.29
CA ASN A 151 -8.42 -4.95 13.21
C ASN A 151 -9.73 -4.89 14.00
N ASN A 152 -9.99 -3.79 14.71
CA ASN A 152 -11.24 -3.58 15.46
C ASN A 152 -12.25 -2.70 14.72
N VAL A 153 -11.92 -2.16 13.54
CA VAL A 153 -12.79 -1.23 12.80
C VAL A 153 -14.11 -1.87 12.38
N TYR A 154 -14.14 -3.18 12.12
CA TYR A 154 -15.35 -3.91 11.78
C TYR A 154 -16.46 -3.79 12.83
N LYS A 155 -16.11 -3.53 14.10
CA LYS A 155 -17.09 -3.33 15.19
C LYS A 155 -17.97 -2.11 14.95
N ASN A 156 -17.52 -1.17 14.12
CA ASN A 156 -18.27 0.02 13.73
C ASN A 156 -19.02 -0.15 12.40
N PHE A 157 -18.89 -1.30 11.72
CA PHE A 157 -19.61 -1.54 10.47
C PHE A 157 -21.11 -1.56 10.70
N TYR A 158 -21.86 -1.03 9.74
CA TYR A 158 -23.31 -1.05 9.82
C TYR A 158 -23.88 -2.48 9.72
N PRO A 159 -25.06 -2.76 10.32
CA PRO A 159 -25.66 -4.09 10.34
C PRO A 159 -25.81 -4.75 8.96
N GLY A 160 -26.06 -3.96 7.91
CA GLY A 160 -26.19 -4.43 6.54
C GLY A 160 -24.88 -4.87 5.88
N MET A 161 -23.71 -4.64 6.49
CA MET A 161 -22.41 -4.94 5.90
C MET A 161 -22.24 -6.43 5.58
N ASN A 162 -22.56 -7.32 6.53
CA ASN A 162 -22.46 -8.77 6.31
C ASN A 162 -23.34 -9.21 5.12
N LYS A 163 -24.58 -8.70 5.03
CA LYS A 163 -25.49 -8.97 3.92
C LYS A 163 -24.95 -8.43 2.58
N TYR A 164 -24.28 -7.27 2.60
CA TYR A 164 -23.64 -6.70 1.41
C TYR A 164 -22.49 -7.59 0.91
N LEU A 165 -21.56 -7.95 1.80
CA LEU A 165 -20.39 -8.78 1.47
C LEU A 165 -20.79 -10.19 0.99
N ASN A 166 -21.89 -10.75 1.52
CA ASN A 166 -22.40 -12.06 1.11
C ASN A 166 -22.99 -12.13 -0.31
N ARG A 167 -23.08 -11.00 -1.02
CA ARG A 167 -23.50 -10.98 -2.44
C ARG A 167 -22.38 -11.30 -3.42
N PHE A 168 -21.13 -11.30 -2.98
CA PHE A 168 -19.96 -11.40 -3.84
C PHE A 168 -19.35 -12.81 -3.77
N SER A 169 -18.98 -13.32 -4.93
CA SER A 169 -18.30 -14.61 -5.10
C SER A 169 -16.86 -14.53 -4.60
N ASN A 170 -16.14 -13.47 -5.00
CA ASN A 170 -14.80 -13.16 -4.52
C ASN A 170 -14.75 -11.72 -3.99
N ILE A 171 -14.00 -11.53 -2.91
CA ILE A 171 -13.71 -10.23 -2.32
C ILE A 171 -12.20 -10.06 -2.31
N PHE A 172 -11.72 -9.02 -2.97
CA PHE A 172 -10.32 -8.63 -2.99
C PHE A 172 -10.14 -7.40 -2.11
N THR A 173 -9.00 -7.31 -1.45
CA THR A 173 -8.66 -6.15 -0.63
C THR A 173 -7.20 -5.76 -0.81
N THR A 174 -6.95 -4.46 -0.84
CA THR A 174 -5.59 -3.89 -0.76
C THR A 174 -5.19 -3.56 0.67
N ASN A 175 -6.11 -3.75 1.64
CA ASN A 175 -5.85 -3.54 3.05
C ASN A 175 -5.18 -4.76 3.68
N TYR A 176 -4.39 -4.54 4.74
CA TYR A 176 -3.64 -5.59 5.43
C TYR A 176 -4.39 -6.16 6.67
N ASP A 177 -5.49 -5.54 7.08
CA ASP A 177 -6.30 -5.87 8.26
C ASP A 177 -7.40 -6.90 7.99
N TYR A 178 -7.94 -7.48 9.06
CA TYR A 178 -8.90 -8.59 9.01
C TYR A 178 -10.36 -8.18 9.25
N ASN A 179 -10.73 -6.93 8.93
CA ASN A 179 -12.08 -6.43 9.21
C ASN A 179 -13.17 -7.12 8.38
N LEU A 180 -12.85 -7.50 7.13
CA LEU A 180 -13.79 -8.18 6.23
C LEU A 180 -14.05 -9.62 6.69
N GLU A 181 -12.99 -10.32 7.10
CA GLU A 181 -12.99 -11.68 7.66
C GLU A 181 -13.84 -11.71 8.92
N SER A 182 -13.57 -10.78 9.84
CA SER A 182 -14.29 -10.65 11.11
C SER A 182 -15.78 -10.42 10.90
N THR A 183 -16.15 -9.68 9.85
CA THR A 183 -17.54 -9.42 9.50
C THR A 183 -18.22 -10.64 8.88
N LEU A 184 -17.51 -11.42 8.06
CA LEU A 184 -18.05 -12.60 7.39
C LEU A 184 -17.99 -13.87 8.24
N GLY A 185 -17.14 -13.90 9.28
CA GLY A 185 -16.83 -15.11 10.04
C GLY A 185 -16.06 -16.16 9.23
N SER A 186 -15.43 -15.77 8.12
CA SER A 186 -14.65 -16.66 7.24
C SER A 186 -13.67 -15.84 6.38
N SER A 187 -12.51 -16.43 6.09
CA SER A 187 -11.49 -15.89 5.19
C SER A 187 -11.51 -16.51 3.78
N GLU A 188 -12.31 -17.56 3.53
CA GLU A 188 -12.25 -18.34 2.29
C GLU A 188 -12.51 -17.54 1.01
N ARG A 189 -13.29 -16.46 1.11
CA ARG A 189 -13.67 -15.60 -0.03
C ARG A 189 -12.87 -14.31 -0.11
N ILE A 190 -11.97 -14.06 0.84
CA ILE A 190 -11.22 -12.81 0.91
C ILE A 190 -9.79 -13.05 0.42
N CYS A 191 -9.37 -12.19 -0.49
CA CYS A 191 -8.07 -12.27 -1.12
C CYS A 191 -7.33 -10.94 -0.90
N HIS A 192 -6.33 -10.98 -0.02
CA HIS A 192 -5.42 -9.86 0.24
C HIS A 192 -4.40 -9.71 -0.88
N LEU A 193 -4.60 -8.74 -1.76
CA LEU A 193 -3.73 -8.51 -2.91
C LEU A 193 -2.38 -7.93 -2.51
N HIS A 194 -2.33 -7.18 -1.40
CA HIS A 194 -1.12 -6.50 -0.92
C HIS A 194 -0.53 -7.15 0.34
N GLY A 195 -0.87 -8.40 0.64
CA GLY A 195 -0.40 -9.04 1.87
C GLY A 195 -1.18 -8.61 3.12
N GLU A 196 -0.70 -9.04 4.28
CA GLU A 196 -1.49 -9.12 5.52
C GLU A 196 -0.61 -8.94 6.75
N PHE A 197 -1.10 -8.28 7.81
CA PHE A 197 -0.28 -7.99 8.99
C PHE A 197 0.23 -9.23 9.74
N SER A 198 -0.54 -10.32 9.76
CA SER A 198 -0.19 -11.51 10.56
C SER A 198 0.68 -12.52 9.83
N LYS A 199 0.97 -12.27 8.55
CA LYS A 199 1.73 -13.18 7.69
C LYS A 199 3.11 -12.60 7.40
N LEU A 200 4.16 -13.31 7.78
CA LEU A 200 5.54 -12.88 7.55
C LEU A 200 5.89 -12.88 6.05
N ALA A 201 6.68 -11.89 5.63
CA ALA A 201 7.27 -11.87 4.30
C ALA A 201 8.20 -13.09 4.11
N PRO A 202 8.43 -13.53 2.85
CA PRO A 202 9.14 -14.77 2.57
C PRO A 202 10.52 -14.85 3.23
N GLU A 203 11.27 -13.76 3.26
CA GLU A 203 12.61 -13.66 3.85
C GLU A 203 12.63 -13.79 5.38
N TYR A 204 11.48 -13.60 6.05
CA TYR A 204 11.30 -13.78 7.50
C TYR A 204 10.56 -15.07 7.86
N SER A 205 10.15 -15.87 6.87
CA SER A 205 9.40 -17.12 7.09
C SER A 205 10.26 -18.34 6.78
N ASN A 206 10.50 -19.18 7.78
CA ASN A 206 11.32 -20.39 7.61
C ASN A 206 10.64 -21.50 6.77
N THR A 207 9.37 -21.30 6.39
CA THR A 207 8.61 -22.23 5.54
C THR A 207 8.44 -21.75 4.10
N SER A 208 8.89 -20.53 3.77
CA SER A 208 8.75 -19.96 2.42
C SER A 208 9.64 -20.67 1.39
N LEU A 209 9.31 -20.52 0.10
CA LEU A 209 10.19 -20.98 -0.98
C LEU A 209 11.46 -20.13 -1.02
N TYR A 210 11.34 -18.82 -0.81
CA TYR A 210 12.50 -17.91 -0.75
C TYR A 210 13.53 -18.36 0.30
N TYR A 211 13.08 -18.76 1.50
CA TYR A 211 13.97 -19.24 2.56
C TYR A 211 14.77 -20.48 2.14
N GLN A 212 14.19 -21.37 1.33
CA GLN A 212 14.86 -22.59 0.86
C GLN A 212 16.07 -22.27 -0.02
N GLU A 213 15.97 -21.20 -0.83
CA GLU A 213 17.03 -20.75 -1.73
C GLU A 213 18.02 -19.80 -1.02
N HIS A 214 17.58 -19.06 0.01
CA HIS A 214 18.36 -17.99 0.69
C HIS A 214 18.62 -18.25 2.18
N LYS A 215 18.81 -19.53 2.56
CA LYS A 215 18.79 -19.98 3.97
C LYS A 215 19.68 -19.20 4.95
N GLN A 216 20.93 -18.89 4.58
CA GLN A 216 21.86 -18.22 5.51
C GLN A 216 21.49 -16.76 5.75
N GLU A 217 21.10 -16.06 4.68
CA GLU A 217 20.62 -14.68 4.73
C GLU A 217 19.34 -14.59 5.57
N CYS A 218 18.35 -15.43 5.27
CA CYS A 218 17.06 -15.40 5.98
C CYS A 218 17.22 -15.75 7.47
N LYS A 219 18.12 -16.69 7.83
CA LYS A 219 18.41 -16.98 9.25
C LYS A 219 18.90 -15.76 10.00
N LYS A 220 19.76 -14.95 9.38
CA LYS A 220 20.27 -13.70 9.96
C LYS A 220 19.14 -12.67 10.10
N LEU A 221 18.31 -12.53 9.07
CA LEU A 221 17.15 -11.63 9.10
C LEU A 221 16.17 -12.01 10.22
N ILE A 222 15.82 -13.29 10.32
CA ILE A 222 14.92 -13.81 11.35
C ILE A 222 15.50 -13.60 12.75
N SER A 223 16.82 -13.82 12.95
CA SER A 223 17.44 -13.59 14.25
C SER A 223 17.46 -12.12 14.68
N ASN A 224 17.36 -11.20 13.72
CA ASN A 224 17.34 -9.75 13.96
C ASN A 224 15.92 -9.18 14.11
N MET A 225 14.87 -10.02 13.98
CA MET A 225 13.50 -9.56 14.18
C MET A 225 13.27 -9.07 15.61
N ILE A 226 12.57 -7.95 15.74
CA ILE A 226 12.18 -7.40 17.03
C ILE A 226 10.87 -8.05 17.48
N HIS A 227 10.92 -8.70 18.64
CA HIS A 227 9.75 -9.30 19.26
C HIS A 227 8.69 -8.25 19.61
N GLY A 228 7.42 -8.52 19.28
CA GLY A 228 6.30 -7.59 19.44
C GLY A 228 6.17 -6.57 18.29
N MET A 229 6.99 -6.70 17.24
CA MET A 229 6.92 -5.89 16.02
C MET A 229 6.82 -6.77 14.77
N GLU A 230 6.23 -7.97 14.89
CA GLU A 230 6.14 -8.95 13.82
C GLU A 230 5.45 -8.39 12.56
N GLN A 231 4.48 -7.49 12.72
CA GLN A 231 3.79 -6.79 11.63
C GLN A 231 4.74 -6.00 10.71
N CYS A 232 5.88 -5.51 11.23
CA CYS A 232 6.88 -4.80 10.44
C CYS A 232 7.59 -5.72 9.44
N TYR A 233 7.59 -7.02 9.73
CA TYR A 233 8.21 -8.08 8.93
C TYR A 233 7.17 -8.88 8.14
N SER A 234 5.95 -8.36 8.04
CA SER A 234 4.86 -8.98 7.29
C SER A 234 5.04 -8.91 5.78
N ASP A 235 4.25 -9.69 5.04
CA ASP A 235 4.17 -9.65 3.59
C ASP A 235 3.35 -8.45 3.07
N ALA A 236 3.01 -7.49 3.95
CA ALA A 236 2.40 -6.21 3.60
C ALA A 236 3.25 -5.46 2.58
N VAL A 237 2.76 -5.40 1.35
CA VAL A 237 3.42 -4.77 0.21
C VAL A 237 3.11 -3.28 0.21
N MET A 238 4.15 -2.45 0.23
CA MET A 238 4.06 -1.00 0.10
C MET A 238 5.27 -0.48 -0.70
N SER A 239 5.00 0.13 -1.86
CA SER A 239 5.99 0.79 -2.73
C SER A 239 5.23 1.71 -3.70
N TRP A 240 5.94 2.59 -4.40
CA TRP A 240 5.39 3.38 -5.50
C TRP A 240 5.33 2.59 -6.83
N SER A 241 6.19 1.59 -7.02
CA SER A 241 6.29 0.82 -8.27
C SER A 241 5.63 -0.54 -8.16
N TRP A 242 4.79 -0.90 -9.14
CA TRP A 242 4.17 -2.23 -9.22
C TRP A 242 5.19 -3.36 -9.43
N LEU A 243 6.36 -3.07 -10.00
CA LEU A 243 7.45 -4.05 -10.13
C LEU A 243 8.01 -4.43 -8.76
N ASP A 244 8.09 -3.48 -7.83
CA ASP A 244 8.47 -3.82 -6.45
C ASP A 244 7.35 -4.61 -5.74
N LYS A 245 6.08 -4.37 -6.13
CA LYS A 245 4.93 -5.07 -5.56
C LYS A 245 4.79 -6.52 -6.05
N TYR A 246 5.09 -6.79 -7.33
CA TYR A 246 4.77 -8.06 -7.99
C TYR A 246 5.85 -8.60 -8.95
N GLY A 247 7.02 -7.98 -9.04
CA GLY A 247 8.05 -8.34 -10.01
C GLY A 247 8.69 -9.71 -9.77
N GLU A 248 8.73 -10.15 -8.51
CA GLU A 248 9.33 -11.42 -8.09
C GLU A 248 8.29 -12.28 -7.37
N LEU A 249 7.21 -12.62 -8.08
CA LEU A 249 6.26 -13.62 -7.60
C LEU A 249 6.97 -14.98 -7.47
N ILE A 250 7.53 -15.26 -6.30
CA ILE A 250 8.20 -16.52 -5.98
C ILE A 250 7.22 -17.46 -5.29
N GLU A 251 6.55 -16.95 -4.25
CA GLU A 251 5.63 -17.72 -3.42
C GLU A 251 4.37 -18.16 -4.18
N SER A 252 4.00 -19.43 -4.02
CA SER A 252 2.84 -20.05 -4.67
C SER A 252 1.53 -19.33 -4.34
N GLU A 253 1.39 -18.86 -3.10
CA GLU A 253 0.18 -18.14 -2.67
C GLU A 253 0.05 -16.79 -3.36
N THR A 254 1.13 -16.02 -3.49
CA THR A 254 1.11 -14.72 -4.17
C THR A 254 0.80 -14.89 -5.66
N LYS A 255 1.37 -15.93 -6.30
CA LYS A 255 1.01 -16.32 -7.69
C LYS A 255 -0.47 -16.67 -7.81
N TYR A 256 -1.01 -17.41 -6.83
CA TYR A 256 -2.42 -17.78 -6.80
C TYR A 256 -3.32 -16.54 -6.65
N LYS A 257 -3.02 -15.63 -5.72
CA LYS A 257 -3.75 -14.37 -5.49
C LYS A 257 -3.82 -13.54 -6.77
N GLU A 258 -2.69 -13.36 -7.46
CA GLU A 258 -2.63 -12.64 -8.74
C GLU A 258 -3.42 -13.35 -9.84
N SER A 259 -3.26 -14.67 -9.96
CA SER A 259 -3.98 -15.48 -10.95
C SER A 259 -5.50 -15.45 -10.72
N LEU A 260 -5.93 -15.52 -9.46
CA LEU A 260 -7.33 -15.45 -9.07
C LEU A 260 -7.92 -14.10 -9.50
N PHE A 261 -7.27 -12.98 -9.17
CA PHE A 261 -7.73 -11.65 -9.57
C PHE A 261 -7.80 -11.48 -11.09
N LYS A 262 -6.79 -11.97 -11.84
CA LYS A 262 -6.79 -11.98 -13.32
C LYS A 262 -7.89 -12.87 -13.92
N SER A 263 -8.35 -13.88 -13.19
CA SER A 263 -9.31 -14.86 -13.69
C SER A 263 -10.77 -14.41 -13.65
N ILE A 264 -11.11 -13.45 -12.79
CA ILE A 264 -12.50 -13.06 -12.50
C ILE A 264 -13.24 -12.53 -13.73
N GLY A 265 -14.58 -12.68 -13.70
CA GLY A 265 -15.46 -12.20 -14.74
C GLY A 265 -16.68 -11.42 -14.22
N GLY A 266 -17.63 -11.15 -15.12
CA GLY A 266 -18.92 -10.58 -14.76
C GLY A 266 -18.83 -9.10 -14.36
N GLN A 267 -19.32 -8.77 -13.16
CA GLN A 267 -19.31 -7.40 -12.62
C GLN A 267 -18.32 -7.28 -11.48
N LEU A 268 -17.51 -6.22 -11.50
CA LEU A 268 -16.64 -5.83 -10.39
C LEU A 268 -17.19 -4.56 -9.73
N GLU A 269 -17.40 -4.60 -8.42
CA GLU A 269 -17.64 -3.41 -7.59
C GLU A 269 -16.30 -2.97 -6.97
N VAL A 270 -15.96 -1.68 -7.04
CA VAL A 270 -14.73 -1.11 -6.46
C VAL A 270 -15.13 -0.05 -5.44
N VAL A 271 -14.67 -0.19 -4.20
CA VAL A 271 -15.03 0.70 -3.09
C VAL A 271 -13.82 1.06 -2.24
N GLY A 272 -13.69 2.35 -1.90
CA GLY A 272 -12.63 2.82 -1.01
C GLY A 272 -11.22 2.79 -1.60
N LEU A 273 -11.08 2.69 -2.92
CA LEU A 273 -9.80 2.74 -3.63
C LEU A 273 -9.79 3.96 -4.57
N ALA A 274 -8.85 4.89 -4.35
CA ALA A 274 -8.71 6.09 -5.18
C ALA A 274 -8.14 5.73 -6.57
N PRO A 275 -8.55 6.39 -7.67
CA PRO A 275 -8.08 6.07 -9.02
C PRO A 275 -6.58 6.33 -9.22
N ALA A 276 -6.03 7.26 -8.44
CA ALA A 276 -4.62 7.63 -8.49
C ALA A 276 -3.69 6.64 -7.74
N ASN A 277 -4.26 5.65 -7.06
CA ASN A 277 -3.49 4.63 -6.34
C ASN A 277 -3.58 3.30 -7.09
N ASP A 278 -2.54 2.47 -6.95
CA ASP A 278 -2.57 1.08 -7.45
C ASP A 278 -2.93 0.96 -8.94
N GLU A 279 -2.33 1.80 -9.78
CA GLU A 279 -2.56 1.86 -11.23
C GLU A 279 -2.54 0.48 -11.90
N HIS A 280 -1.65 -0.40 -11.44
CA HIS A 280 -1.54 -1.76 -11.95
C HIS A 280 -2.85 -2.56 -11.78
N LEU A 281 -3.59 -2.40 -10.68
CA LEU A 281 -4.90 -3.04 -10.51
C LEU A 281 -5.91 -2.50 -11.51
N PHE A 282 -5.93 -1.18 -11.73
CA PHE A 282 -6.80 -0.57 -12.74
C PHE A 282 -6.45 -1.02 -14.16
N LEU A 283 -5.16 -1.18 -14.48
CA LEU A 283 -4.70 -1.76 -15.74
C LEU A 283 -5.19 -3.21 -15.91
N LEU A 284 -5.04 -4.05 -14.88
CA LEU A 284 -5.54 -5.43 -14.89
C LEU A 284 -7.06 -5.47 -15.06
N ILE A 285 -7.79 -4.60 -14.38
CA ILE A 285 -9.25 -4.49 -14.52
C ILE A 285 -9.61 -4.08 -15.94
N SER A 286 -9.00 -3.01 -16.46
CA SER A 286 -9.28 -2.40 -17.77
C SER A 286 -8.99 -3.36 -18.92
N THR A 287 -7.90 -4.13 -18.82
CA THR A 287 -7.45 -5.07 -19.86
C THR A 287 -8.14 -6.44 -19.79
N ASN A 288 -8.73 -6.83 -18.66
CA ASN A 288 -9.40 -8.14 -18.52
C ASN A 288 -10.70 -8.22 -19.34
N PRO A 289 -10.81 -9.06 -20.39
CA PRO A 289 -12.00 -9.13 -21.25
C PRO A 289 -13.21 -9.83 -20.60
N LYS A 290 -13.02 -10.53 -19.48
CA LYS A 290 -14.07 -11.26 -18.76
C LYS A 290 -14.89 -10.32 -17.86
N ILE A 291 -14.30 -9.24 -17.37
CA ILE A 291 -15.01 -8.17 -16.65
C ILE A 291 -15.85 -7.38 -17.66
N LYS A 292 -17.18 -7.44 -17.50
CA LYS A 292 -18.17 -6.86 -18.41
C LYS A 292 -18.62 -5.47 -17.99
N SER A 293 -18.62 -5.19 -16.68
CA SER A 293 -18.98 -3.88 -16.13
C SER A 293 -18.29 -3.63 -14.81
N VAL A 294 -18.06 -2.37 -14.49
CA VAL A 294 -17.53 -1.92 -13.20
C VAL A 294 -18.56 -1.02 -12.52
N VAL A 295 -18.77 -1.19 -11.22
CA VAL A 295 -19.43 -0.19 -10.38
C VAL A 295 -18.36 0.45 -9.52
N TYR A 296 -18.18 1.76 -9.68
CA TYR A 296 -17.18 2.50 -8.93
C TYR A 296 -17.85 3.40 -7.89
N TYR A 297 -17.53 3.17 -6.62
CA TYR A 297 -18.02 3.98 -5.51
C TYR A 297 -17.02 5.11 -5.21
N TYR A 298 -17.26 6.29 -5.80
CA TYR A 298 -16.39 7.45 -5.63
C TYR A 298 -16.73 8.20 -4.34
N HIS A 299 -15.69 8.74 -3.68
CA HIS A 299 -15.83 9.59 -2.51
C HIS A 299 -16.08 11.06 -2.91
N ASN A 300 -15.35 11.56 -3.91
CA ASN A 300 -15.47 12.93 -4.42
C ASN A 300 -15.55 12.97 -5.96
N ASP A 301 -15.97 14.10 -6.52
CA ASP A 301 -16.16 14.23 -7.98
C ASP A 301 -14.83 14.20 -8.76
N GLU A 302 -13.69 14.51 -8.13
CA GLU A 302 -12.36 14.42 -8.75
C GLU A 302 -12.03 12.96 -9.09
N GLU A 303 -12.25 12.03 -8.17
CA GLU A 303 -12.08 10.58 -8.44
C GLU A 303 -12.96 10.11 -9.61
N ARG A 304 -14.20 10.60 -9.68
CA ARG A 304 -15.11 10.27 -10.79
C ARG A 304 -14.59 10.80 -12.12
N ASN A 305 -13.98 11.98 -12.13
CA ASN A 305 -13.41 12.58 -13.34
C ASN A 305 -12.09 11.92 -13.75
N GLU A 306 -11.35 11.37 -12.78
CA GLU A 306 -10.07 10.73 -13.01
C GLU A 306 -10.21 9.28 -13.51
N LEU A 307 -11.14 8.50 -12.96
CA LEU A 307 -11.33 7.07 -13.30
C LEU A 307 -11.39 6.75 -14.82
N PRO A 308 -12.03 7.55 -15.70
CA PRO A 308 -12.03 7.30 -17.14
C PRO A 308 -10.64 7.23 -17.78
N HIS A 309 -9.60 7.79 -17.16
CA HIS A 309 -8.23 7.67 -17.65
C HIS A 309 -7.69 6.23 -17.46
N HIS A 310 -8.14 5.54 -16.42
CA HIS A 310 -7.64 4.24 -15.98
C HIS A 310 -8.49 3.05 -16.48
N ILE A 311 -9.82 3.17 -16.42
CA ILE A 311 -10.76 2.10 -16.81
C ILE A 311 -11.42 2.43 -18.15
N LYS A 312 -11.16 1.60 -19.17
CA LYS A 312 -11.77 1.70 -20.52
C LYS A 312 -12.91 0.70 -20.71
N LYS A 313 -13.74 0.53 -19.70
CA LYS A 313 -14.90 -0.39 -19.66
C LYS A 313 -16.18 0.35 -19.30
N PRO A 314 -17.37 -0.25 -19.51
CA PRO A 314 -18.61 0.32 -18.99
C PRO A 314 -18.55 0.47 -17.46
N VAL A 315 -18.62 1.72 -16.98
CA VAL A 315 -18.60 2.05 -15.54
C VAL A 315 -19.94 2.66 -15.12
N THR A 316 -20.50 2.15 -14.01
CA THR A 316 -21.58 2.79 -13.27
C THR A 316 -20.99 3.51 -12.06
N TYR A 317 -21.13 4.82 -12.01
CA TYR A 317 -20.64 5.64 -10.90
C TYR A 317 -21.70 5.77 -9.80
N LYS A 318 -21.31 5.53 -8.56
CA LYS A 318 -22.16 5.71 -7.37
C LYS A 318 -21.37 6.46 -6.30
N LYS A 319 -22.04 7.32 -5.52
CA LYS A 319 -21.39 7.92 -4.35
C LYS A 319 -21.17 6.87 -3.27
N ALA A 320 -19.98 6.82 -2.70
CA ALA A 320 -19.65 5.92 -1.59
C ALA A 320 -20.56 6.17 -0.37
N GLU A 321 -20.85 7.43 -0.05
CA GLU A 321 -21.80 7.82 1.02
C GLU A 321 -23.16 7.13 0.86
N LYS A 322 -23.71 7.09 -0.36
CA LYS A 322 -24.99 6.42 -0.64
C LYS A 322 -24.92 4.91 -0.44
N LEU A 323 -23.76 4.28 -0.68
CA LEU A 323 -23.56 2.88 -0.35
C LEU A 323 -23.61 2.70 1.16
N TRP A 324 -22.81 3.48 1.90
CA TRP A 324 -22.73 3.39 3.36
C TRP A 324 -24.08 3.60 4.03
N ASP A 325 -24.83 4.63 3.63
CA ASP A 325 -26.17 4.88 4.14
C ASP A 325 -27.14 3.73 3.88
N SER A 326 -27.00 3.02 2.75
CA SER A 326 -27.86 1.87 2.43
C SER A 326 -27.58 0.62 3.28
N LEU A 327 -26.48 0.61 4.03
CA LEU A 327 -26.09 -0.51 4.91
C LEU A 327 -26.51 -0.31 6.37
N LYS A 328 -27.02 0.87 6.73
CA LYS A 328 -27.47 1.21 8.09
C LYS A 328 -28.54 0.26 8.62
#